data_AF-A0A9X3B8Z9-F1
#
_entry.id   AF-A0A9X3B8Z9-F1
#
_cell.length_a   1.000
_cell.length_b   1.000
_cell.length_c   1.000
_cell.angle_alpha   90.00
_cell.angle_beta   90.00
_cell.angle_gamma   90.00
#
_symmetry.space_group_name_H-M   'P 1'
#
loop_
_entity.id
_entity.type
_entity.pdbx_description
1 polymer ?
#
loop_
_entity_poly.entity_id
_entity_poly.type
_entity_poly.pdbx_seq_one_letter_code
_entity_poly.pdbx_strand_id
1 'polypeptide(L)'
;MKKWVVIVVMILCGLGLSAFISAWEIEKPVPIPASPQRIGDAKQGWQYLITGDYVKSGIPYNLYLLGAGASKANYLQREGFNKKLSYEYTAVTAKNGEVLAAPNCLQCHAQVFNNELIIGLGNTSIDFTNNKKVNAKKIQHVESLLKTLYPKKYEAAAPFFTVTKTIAPYLYTKVRGVNAAGRLAYVLIAHRDPNTFQWTNRPILEIPDEVVPTDTPPWWLLKKKNAMFYNGFGRGDFGRFLMASNLLTVNDTSESRQVDDHMPDLLAYIYSITPPKYPYPVNEELVQQGKVLFEKSCSKCHGTYGEKESYPNLLIPEAMIKTDSLLFKSNYSNPQFVNWFNKSWFTQGDHPARLEPFEGYIAPPLDGIWVTAPYLHNGSVPTLEAVLNSKLRPQYWSRDFEKPEYDYEKIGWKFSIHENGDGTTVYNTDWPGYGNYGHYFGDKLTDAERKAVIEYLKTL
;
A
#
# COMPACT_ATOMS: atom_id res chain seq x y z
N MET A 1 -34.02 -1.31 -56.32
CA MET A 1 -33.73 -2.05 -55.06
C MET A 1 -35.05 -2.35 -54.36
N LYS A 2 -35.33 -3.62 -54.03
CA LYS A 2 -36.61 -4.06 -53.43
C LYS A 2 -36.75 -3.45 -52.03
N LYS A 3 -37.92 -2.90 -51.68
CA LYS A 3 -38.23 -2.22 -50.40
C LYS A 3 -37.74 -2.99 -49.15
N TRP A 4 -37.68 -4.32 -49.24
CA TRP A 4 -37.19 -5.20 -48.18
C TRP A 4 -35.69 -5.03 -47.86
N VAL A 5 -34.85 -4.74 -48.87
CA VAL A 5 -33.40 -4.51 -48.67
C VAL A 5 -33.16 -3.23 -47.86
N VAL A 6 -33.97 -2.19 -48.07
CA VAL A 6 -33.86 -0.92 -47.32
C VAL A 6 -34.27 -1.14 -45.85
N ILE A 7 -35.30 -1.94 -45.60
CA ILE A 7 -35.75 -2.28 -44.24
C ILE A 7 -34.68 -3.09 -43.49
N VAL A 8 -34.09 -4.10 -44.13
CA VAL A 8 -33.02 -4.92 -43.54
C VAL A 8 -31.79 -4.07 -43.23
N VAL A 9 -31.38 -3.17 -44.13
CA VAL A 9 -30.27 -2.24 -43.88
C VAL A 9 -30.59 -1.27 -42.73
N MET A 10 -31.80 -0.73 -42.65
CA MET A 10 -32.18 0.15 -41.53
C MET A 10 -32.22 -0.59 -40.19
N ILE A 11 -32.67 -1.85 -40.15
CA ILE A 11 -32.66 -2.68 -38.94
C ILE A 11 -31.22 -3.01 -38.53
N LEU A 12 -30.36 -3.39 -39.48
CA LEU A 12 -28.95 -3.68 -39.19
C LEU A 12 -28.18 -2.42 -38.77
N CYS A 13 -28.45 -1.26 -39.38
CA CYS A 13 -27.90 0.01 -38.95
C CYS A 13 -28.42 0.41 -37.57
N GLY A 14 -29.71 0.21 -37.26
CA GLY A 14 -30.29 0.48 -35.94
C GLY A 14 -29.73 -0.42 -34.83
N LEU A 15 -29.56 -1.71 -35.12
CA LEU A 15 -28.91 -2.66 -34.20
C LEU A 15 -27.42 -2.32 -34.02
N GLY A 16 -26.71 -1.98 -35.09
CA GLY A 16 -25.33 -1.50 -35.04
C GLY A 16 -25.19 -0.20 -34.24
N LEU A 17 -26.13 0.74 -34.39
CA LEU A 17 -26.17 1.99 -33.63
C LEU A 17 -26.45 1.74 -32.14
N SER A 18 -27.37 0.81 -31.82
CA SER A 18 -27.68 0.46 -30.43
C SER A 18 -26.52 -0.24 -29.71
N ALA A 19 -25.78 -1.10 -30.41
CA ALA A 19 -24.56 -1.73 -29.91
C ALA A 19 -23.40 -0.71 -29.75
N PHE A 20 -23.33 0.30 -30.64
CA PHE A 20 -22.42 1.42 -30.51
C PHE A 20 -22.76 2.34 -29.32
N ILE A 21 -24.06 2.58 -29.05
CA ILE A 21 -24.53 3.40 -27.94
C ILE A 21 -24.30 2.69 -26.59
N SER A 22 -24.51 1.37 -26.51
CA SER A 22 -24.18 0.60 -25.29
C SER A 22 -22.68 0.56 -24.99
N ALA A 23 -21.82 0.66 -26.01
CA ALA A 23 -20.37 0.79 -25.84
C ALA A 23 -19.91 2.22 -25.47
N TRP A 24 -20.83 3.19 -25.46
CA TRP A 24 -20.58 4.61 -25.15
C TRP A 24 -21.31 5.09 -23.90
N GLU A 25 -21.81 4.17 -23.04
CA GLU A 25 -22.12 4.58 -21.67
C GLU A 25 -20.81 5.02 -21.01
N ILE A 26 -20.67 6.33 -20.77
CA ILE A 26 -19.59 6.89 -19.97
C ILE A 26 -19.58 6.12 -18.64
N GLU A 27 -18.53 5.34 -18.40
CA GLU A 27 -18.38 4.62 -17.14
C GLU A 27 -18.50 5.60 -15.97
N LYS A 28 -19.49 5.35 -15.11
CA LYS A 28 -19.78 6.20 -13.96
C LYS A 28 -19.03 5.71 -12.74
N PRO A 29 -18.67 6.62 -11.80
CA PRO A 29 -18.18 6.20 -10.49
C PRO A 29 -19.13 5.22 -9.81
N VAL A 30 -18.58 4.15 -9.24
CA VAL A 30 -19.35 3.07 -8.60
C VAL A 30 -19.23 3.18 -7.08
N PRO A 31 -20.34 3.31 -6.33
CA PRO A 31 -20.29 3.34 -4.88
C PRO A 31 -19.87 1.99 -4.31
N ILE A 32 -19.08 2.05 -3.26
CA ILE A 32 -18.65 0.90 -2.48
C ILE A 32 -19.55 0.81 -1.24
N PRO A 33 -20.36 -0.24 -1.09
CA PRO A 33 -21.14 -0.42 0.13
C PRO A 33 -20.21 -0.68 1.33
N ALA A 34 -20.57 -0.13 2.49
CA ALA A 34 -19.88 -0.44 3.73
C ALA A 34 -20.09 -1.92 4.11
N SER A 35 -19.05 -2.54 4.68
CA SER A 35 -19.13 -3.85 5.32
C SER A 35 -19.04 -3.70 6.83
N PRO A 36 -19.81 -4.48 7.61
CA PRO A 36 -19.65 -4.52 9.06
C PRO A 36 -18.21 -4.86 9.45
N GLN A 37 -17.65 -4.11 10.39
CA GLN A 37 -16.32 -4.35 10.96
C GLN A 37 -16.47 -4.85 12.39
N ARG A 38 -15.54 -5.70 12.82
CA ARG A 38 -15.46 -6.14 14.21
C ARG A 38 -15.05 -4.97 15.11
N ILE A 39 -15.62 -4.93 16.32
CA ILE A 39 -15.29 -3.92 17.33
C ILE A 39 -14.10 -4.42 18.13
N GLY A 40 -13.14 -3.54 18.39
CA GLY A 40 -11.98 -3.82 19.23
C GLY A 40 -11.58 -2.63 20.10
N ASP A 41 -10.51 -2.80 20.86
CA ASP A 41 -9.93 -1.83 21.77
C ASP A 41 -8.63 -1.24 21.19
N ALA A 42 -8.61 0.08 20.95
CA ALA A 42 -7.47 0.77 20.37
C ALA A 42 -6.19 0.71 21.21
N LYS A 43 -6.30 0.63 22.55
CA LYS A 43 -5.13 0.51 23.43
C LYS A 43 -4.52 -0.87 23.32
N GLN A 44 -5.34 -1.92 23.26
CA GLN A 44 -4.87 -3.29 23.01
C GLN A 44 -4.25 -3.39 21.61
N GLY A 45 -4.86 -2.76 20.61
CA GLY A 45 -4.36 -2.72 19.24
C GLY A 45 -3.00 -2.06 19.13
N TRP A 46 -2.80 -0.94 19.82
CA TRP A 46 -1.50 -0.28 19.92
C TRP A 46 -0.44 -1.24 20.50
N GLN A 47 -0.73 -1.88 21.63
CA GLN A 47 0.21 -2.81 22.26
C GLN A 47 0.56 -3.97 21.32
N TYR A 48 -0.45 -4.54 20.65
CA TYR A 48 -0.24 -5.64 19.72
C TYR A 48 0.57 -5.22 18.50
N LEU A 49 0.38 -4.01 17.98
CA LEU A 49 1.19 -3.46 16.88
C LEU A 49 2.68 -3.38 17.24
N ILE A 50 3.01 -2.91 18.45
CA ILE A 50 4.40 -2.60 18.81
C ILE A 50 5.15 -3.75 19.48
N THR A 51 4.44 -4.74 20.01
CA THR A 51 5.01 -5.88 20.75
C THR A 51 4.41 -7.25 20.43
N GLY A 52 3.35 -7.33 19.63
CA GLY A 52 2.66 -8.58 19.30
C GLY A 52 3.40 -9.50 18.33
N ASP A 53 2.96 -10.75 18.28
CA ASP A 53 3.59 -11.86 17.57
C ASP A 53 2.81 -12.28 16.30
N TYR A 54 2.24 -11.34 15.55
CA TYR A 54 1.54 -11.67 14.30
C TYR A 54 2.46 -12.22 13.20
N VAL A 55 3.77 -12.00 13.31
CA VAL A 55 4.82 -12.75 12.61
C VAL A 55 5.65 -13.49 13.66
N LYS A 56 5.49 -14.81 13.78
CA LYS A 56 6.05 -15.61 14.89
C LYS A 56 7.50 -16.05 14.71
N SER A 57 8.09 -15.86 13.52
CA SER A 57 9.49 -16.20 13.25
C SER A 57 10.26 -15.00 12.70
N GLY A 58 11.56 -15.00 12.92
CA GLY A 58 12.45 -13.92 12.51
C GLY A 58 13.92 -14.31 12.58
N ILE A 59 14.78 -13.29 12.59
CA ILE A 59 16.22 -13.47 12.75
C ILE A 59 16.50 -13.70 14.25
N PRO A 60 17.31 -14.71 14.66
CA PRO A 60 17.70 -14.85 16.05
C PRO A 60 18.23 -13.53 16.63
N TYR A 61 17.73 -13.12 17.80
CA TYR A 61 17.89 -11.75 18.30
C TYR A 61 19.36 -11.27 18.34
N ASN A 62 20.28 -12.10 18.82
CA ASN A 62 21.71 -11.75 18.86
C ASN A 62 22.33 -11.62 17.46
N LEU A 63 21.86 -12.41 16.49
CA LEU A 63 22.30 -12.31 15.10
C LEU A 63 21.76 -11.04 14.44
N TYR A 64 20.52 -10.66 14.75
CA TYR A 64 19.98 -9.36 14.33
C TYR A 64 20.85 -8.22 14.87
N LEU A 65 21.15 -8.21 16.17
CA LEU A 65 21.99 -7.15 16.76
C LEU A 65 23.41 -7.14 16.19
N LEU A 66 23.97 -8.29 15.82
CA LEU A 66 25.28 -8.37 15.16
C LEU A 66 25.25 -7.77 13.74
N GLY A 67 24.16 -7.99 12.99
CA GLY A 67 24.03 -7.57 11.60
C GLY A 67 23.51 -6.14 11.42
N ALA A 68 22.40 -5.80 12.08
CA ALA A 68 21.75 -4.50 11.99
C ALA A 68 22.24 -3.50 13.05
N GLY A 69 22.89 -3.97 14.11
CA GLY A 69 23.23 -3.16 15.28
C GLY A 69 22.04 -2.98 16.23
N ALA A 70 22.33 -2.49 17.43
CA ALA A 70 21.26 -2.01 18.32
C ALA A 70 20.73 -0.67 17.79
N SER A 71 19.41 -0.50 17.77
CA SER A 71 18.78 0.76 17.39
C SER A 71 19.29 1.89 18.27
N LYS A 72 19.70 3.00 17.64
CA LYS A 72 20.11 4.23 18.34
C LYS A 72 18.91 5.04 18.84
N ALA A 73 17.73 4.80 18.29
CA ALA A 73 16.50 5.50 18.63
C ALA A 73 15.43 4.52 19.12
N ASN A 74 14.75 4.86 20.22
CA ASN A 74 13.61 4.11 20.74
C ASN A 74 12.32 4.93 20.54
N TYR A 75 11.96 5.18 19.27
CA TYR A 75 10.81 6.01 18.91
C TYR A 75 9.49 5.52 19.53
N LEU A 76 9.34 4.20 19.68
CA LEU A 76 8.16 3.56 20.26
C LEU A 76 8.22 3.44 21.79
N GLN A 77 9.29 3.91 22.43
CA GLN A 77 9.51 3.83 23.88
C GLN A 77 9.34 2.41 24.46
N ARG A 78 9.80 1.39 23.70
CA ARG A 78 9.66 -0.02 24.11
C ARG A 78 10.69 -0.44 25.14
N GLU A 79 10.34 -1.45 25.92
CA GLU A 79 11.19 -2.04 26.96
C GLU A 79 11.70 -3.44 26.57
N GLY A 80 12.46 -4.07 27.47
CA GLY A 80 12.96 -5.44 27.30
C GLY A 80 13.79 -5.64 26.04
N PHE A 81 13.58 -6.76 25.33
CA PHE A 81 14.24 -7.04 24.06
C PHE A 81 13.87 -6.03 22.96
N ASN A 82 12.65 -5.49 22.99
CA ASN A 82 12.19 -4.52 22.00
C ASN A 82 12.91 -3.15 22.10
N LYS A 83 13.51 -2.82 23.25
CA LYS A 83 14.26 -1.57 23.46
C LYS A 83 15.40 -1.36 22.48
N LYS A 84 16.06 -2.44 22.02
CA LYS A 84 17.22 -2.37 21.12
C LYS A 84 16.87 -2.63 19.65
N LEU A 85 15.61 -2.93 19.33
CA LEU A 85 15.16 -3.17 17.96
C LEU A 85 14.66 -1.87 17.33
N SER A 86 14.88 -1.68 16.03
CA SER A 86 14.23 -0.57 15.30
C SER A 86 12.71 -0.78 15.33
N TYR A 87 11.94 0.29 15.10
CA TYR A 87 10.47 0.25 15.12
C TYR A 87 9.87 -0.74 14.09
N GLU A 88 10.66 -1.11 13.08
CA GLU A 88 10.33 -2.04 11.99
C GLU A 88 10.34 -3.51 12.41
N TYR A 89 10.87 -3.82 13.59
CA TYR A 89 10.99 -5.18 14.10
C TYR A 89 10.41 -5.30 15.50
N THR A 90 9.87 -6.47 15.80
CA THR A 90 9.36 -6.84 17.11
C THR A 90 10.08 -8.09 17.61
N ALA A 91 10.43 -8.10 18.90
CA ALA A 91 10.97 -9.26 19.58
C ALA A 91 9.83 -10.25 19.87
N VAL A 92 9.94 -11.46 19.32
CA VAL A 92 8.97 -12.55 19.53
C VAL A 92 9.69 -13.75 20.16
N THR A 93 8.99 -14.50 21.01
CA THR A 93 9.55 -15.67 21.69
C THR A 93 9.00 -16.93 21.05
N ALA A 94 9.89 -17.75 20.48
CA ALA A 94 9.52 -19.03 19.90
C ALA A 94 9.11 -20.05 20.97
N LYS A 95 8.41 -21.12 20.58
CA LYS A 95 7.95 -22.18 21.51
C LYS A 95 9.09 -22.83 22.30
N ASN A 96 10.30 -22.86 21.75
CA ASN A 96 11.49 -23.42 22.41
C ASN A 96 12.25 -22.39 23.29
N GLY A 97 11.69 -21.19 23.47
CA GLY A 97 12.22 -20.12 24.34
C GLY A 97 13.23 -19.18 23.68
N GLU A 98 13.65 -19.44 22.44
CA GLU A 98 14.55 -18.53 21.72
C GLU A 98 13.83 -17.23 21.32
N VAL A 99 14.54 -16.10 21.42
CA VAL A 99 14.02 -14.78 21.05
C VAL A 99 14.47 -14.43 19.64
N LEU A 100 13.52 -13.98 18.83
CA LEU A 100 13.70 -13.62 17.43
C LEU A 100 13.31 -12.16 17.21
N ALA A 101 14.00 -11.47 16.30
CA ALA A 101 13.57 -10.18 15.76
C ALA A 101 12.76 -10.45 14.47
N ALA A 102 11.44 -10.33 14.57
CA ALA A 102 10.50 -10.52 13.47
C ALA A 102 10.15 -9.19 12.81
N PRO A 103 10.05 -9.12 11.46
CA PRO A 103 9.57 -7.93 10.78
C PRO A 103 8.10 -7.64 11.13
N ASN A 104 7.71 -6.36 11.08
CA ASN A 104 6.38 -5.93 11.51
C ASN A 104 5.76 -4.92 10.51
N CYS A 105 4.48 -4.57 10.69
CA CYS A 105 3.75 -3.66 9.80
C CYS A 105 4.39 -2.27 9.62
N LEU A 106 5.15 -1.79 10.61
CA LEU A 106 5.75 -0.45 10.60
C LEU A 106 6.94 -0.34 9.65
N GLN A 107 7.41 -1.43 9.04
CA GLN A 107 8.31 -1.39 7.89
C GLN A 107 7.74 -0.58 6.73
N CYS A 108 6.43 -0.69 6.51
CA CYS A 108 5.75 -0.04 5.39
C CYS A 108 4.83 1.09 5.86
N HIS A 109 4.23 0.96 7.04
CA HIS A 109 3.17 1.85 7.52
C HIS A 109 3.63 2.85 8.60
N ALA A 110 4.93 3.11 8.69
CA ALA A 110 5.44 4.25 9.44
C ALA A 110 6.68 4.81 8.76
N GLN A 111 6.90 6.10 8.95
CA GLN A 111 8.10 6.77 8.48
C GLN A 111 8.60 7.76 9.52
N VAL A 112 9.92 7.87 9.66
CA VAL A 112 10.53 8.99 10.38
C VAL A 112 10.51 10.22 9.47
N PHE A 113 9.87 11.29 9.94
CA PHE A 113 9.78 12.58 9.24
C PHE A 113 10.08 13.68 10.26
N ASN A 114 10.97 14.62 9.91
CA ASN A 114 11.47 15.66 10.84
C ASN A 114 11.92 15.11 12.21
N ASN A 115 12.66 13.98 12.21
CA ASN A 115 13.14 13.27 13.41
C ASN A 115 12.06 12.68 14.33
N GLU A 116 10.81 12.62 13.90
CA GLU A 116 9.72 11.97 14.62
C GLU A 116 9.18 10.78 13.83
N LEU A 117 8.86 9.68 14.52
CA LEU A 117 8.21 8.54 13.90
C LEU A 117 6.71 8.82 13.77
N ILE A 118 6.23 8.92 12.54
CA ILE A 118 4.81 9.10 12.23
C ILE A 118 4.19 7.74 11.91
N ILE A 119 3.42 7.20 12.86
CA ILE A 119 2.67 5.95 12.66
C ILE A 119 1.51 6.20 11.70
N GLY A 120 1.36 5.31 10.72
CA GLY A 120 0.36 5.42 9.68
C GLY A 120 0.79 6.21 8.46
N LEU A 121 1.96 6.87 8.47
CA LEU A 121 2.56 7.46 7.27
C LEU A 121 3.26 6.36 6.45
N GLY A 122 2.97 6.27 5.16
CA GLY A 122 3.62 5.32 4.26
C GLY A 122 5.14 5.52 4.20
N ASN A 123 5.91 4.44 4.29
CA ASN A 123 7.37 4.48 4.21
C ASN A 123 7.82 4.62 2.76
N THR A 124 8.20 5.84 2.40
CA THR A 124 8.69 6.18 1.06
C THR A 124 10.22 6.04 0.92
N SER A 125 10.92 5.62 1.99
CA SER A 125 12.39 5.48 2.02
C SER A 125 12.87 4.03 1.93
N ILE A 126 11.94 3.07 1.98
CA ILE A 126 12.22 1.63 1.89
C ILE A 126 12.92 1.27 0.56
N ASP A 127 13.89 0.36 0.62
CA ASP A 127 14.73 0.02 -0.53
C ASP A 127 14.60 -1.46 -0.91
N PHE A 128 13.71 -1.74 -1.87
CA PHE A 128 13.58 -3.05 -2.49
C PHE A 128 14.53 -3.23 -3.70
N THR A 129 15.31 -2.22 -4.09
CA THR A 129 16.26 -2.33 -5.22
C THR A 129 17.49 -3.14 -4.83
N ASN A 130 17.89 -3.02 -3.57
CA ASN A 130 19.02 -3.74 -3.02
C ASN A 130 18.71 -5.21 -2.69
N ASN A 131 17.48 -5.70 -2.89
CA ASN A 131 17.16 -7.12 -2.71
C ASN A 131 17.88 -8.02 -3.72
N LYS A 132 18.37 -7.49 -4.86
CA LYS A 132 19.36 -8.19 -5.70
C LYS A 132 20.68 -8.51 -4.98
N LYS A 133 21.04 -7.73 -3.94
CA LYS A 133 22.23 -7.93 -3.09
C LYS A 133 21.96 -8.82 -1.86
N VAL A 134 20.70 -9.10 -1.53
CA VAL A 134 20.33 -10.16 -0.59
C VAL A 134 20.65 -11.49 -1.27
N ASN A 135 21.93 -11.85 -1.20
CA ASN A 135 22.45 -13.03 -1.87
C ASN A 135 21.88 -14.25 -1.16
N ALA A 136 21.01 -15.01 -1.83
CA ALA A 136 20.46 -16.27 -1.32
C ALA A 136 21.58 -17.21 -0.80
N LYS A 137 22.79 -17.15 -1.39
CA LYS A 137 23.98 -17.89 -0.91
C LYS A 137 24.47 -17.40 0.46
N LYS A 138 24.41 -16.09 0.75
CA LYS A 138 24.75 -15.56 2.08
C LYS A 138 23.73 -16.01 3.12
N ILE A 139 22.43 -15.94 2.79
CA ILE A 139 21.37 -16.46 3.69
C ILE A 139 21.59 -17.95 3.95
N GLN A 140 21.83 -18.72 2.89
CA GLN A 140 22.08 -20.16 2.99
C GLN A 140 23.34 -20.49 3.81
N HIS A 141 24.39 -19.68 3.71
CA HIS A 141 25.59 -19.84 4.52
C HIS A 141 25.31 -19.57 6.01
N VAL A 142 24.62 -18.46 6.33
CA VAL A 142 24.21 -18.12 7.69
C VAL A 142 23.29 -19.21 8.27
N GLU A 143 22.33 -19.68 7.49
CA GLU A 143 21.42 -20.76 7.87
C GLU A 143 22.17 -22.07 8.15
N SER A 144 23.12 -22.45 7.29
CA SER A 144 23.94 -23.66 7.47
C SER A 144 24.80 -23.58 8.75
N LEU A 145 25.41 -22.43 9.00
CA LEU A 145 26.17 -22.17 10.22
C LEU A 145 25.28 -22.25 11.45
N LEU A 146 24.09 -21.65 11.40
CA LEU A 146 23.12 -21.65 12.49
C LEU A 146 22.63 -23.07 12.78
N LYS A 147 22.33 -23.85 11.74
CA LYS A 147 21.90 -25.25 11.85
C LYS A 147 22.97 -26.12 12.52
N THR A 148 24.25 -25.86 12.24
CA THR A 148 25.38 -26.64 12.76
C THR A 148 25.76 -26.23 14.19
N LEU A 149 25.90 -24.92 14.44
CA LEU A 149 26.45 -24.41 15.70
C LEU A 149 25.38 -24.07 16.75
N TYR A 150 24.17 -23.75 16.32
CA TYR A 150 23.09 -23.28 17.19
C TYR A 150 21.72 -23.88 16.80
N PRO A 151 21.56 -25.21 16.91
CA PRO A 151 20.39 -25.93 16.36
C PRO A 151 19.05 -25.45 16.92
N LYS A 152 18.97 -25.05 18.20
CA LYS A 152 17.75 -24.47 18.80
C LYS A 152 17.35 -23.13 18.18
N LYS A 153 18.33 -22.27 17.87
CA LYS A 153 18.10 -21.00 17.18
C LYS A 153 17.67 -21.22 15.74
N TYR A 154 18.25 -22.22 15.08
CA TYR A 154 17.82 -22.62 13.75
C TYR A 154 16.38 -23.12 13.74
N GLU A 155 16.01 -24.02 14.66
CA GLU A 155 14.64 -24.52 14.80
C GLU A 155 13.63 -23.37 14.94
N ALA A 156 13.93 -22.40 15.81
CA ALA A 156 13.07 -21.23 16.03
C ALA A 156 12.96 -20.33 14.79
N ALA A 157 14.04 -20.16 14.02
CA ALA A 157 14.11 -19.27 12.87
C ALA A 157 13.80 -19.96 11.52
N ALA A 158 13.60 -21.27 11.50
CA ALA A 158 13.47 -22.06 10.27
C ALA A 158 12.34 -21.59 9.34
N PRO A 159 11.14 -21.22 9.84
CA PRO A 159 10.09 -20.68 8.97
C PRO A 159 10.53 -19.38 8.28
N PHE A 160 11.21 -18.49 9.00
CA PHE A 160 11.74 -17.24 8.44
C PHE A 160 12.78 -17.52 7.36
N PHE A 161 13.78 -18.37 7.61
CA PHE A 161 14.78 -18.69 6.59
C PHE A 161 14.17 -19.34 5.33
N THR A 162 13.23 -20.26 5.50
CA THR A 162 12.51 -20.89 4.38
C THR A 162 11.83 -19.85 3.52
N VAL A 163 11.01 -19.00 4.12
CA VAL A 163 10.23 -18.01 3.36
C VAL A 163 11.11 -16.91 2.79
N THR A 164 12.06 -16.36 3.56
CA THR A 164 12.95 -15.29 3.09
C THR A 164 13.78 -15.72 1.87
N LYS A 165 14.32 -16.94 1.85
CA LYS A 165 15.04 -17.46 0.66
C LYS A 165 14.15 -17.56 -0.56
N THR A 166 12.88 -17.95 -0.39
CA THR A 166 11.92 -18.09 -1.48
C THR A 166 11.48 -16.73 -2.01
N ILE A 167 11.17 -15.76 -1.14
CA ILE A 167 10.64 -14.46 -1.58
C ILE A 167 11.72 -13.51 -2.09
N ALA A 168 12.95 -13.55 -1.54
CA ALA A 168 13.99 -12.55 -1.83
C ALA A 168 14.27 -12.33 -3.33
N PRO A 169 14.33 -13.36 -4.19
CA PRO A 169 14.52 -13.18 -5.64
C PRO A 169 13.40 -12.41 -6.34
N TYR A 170 12.19 -12.38 -5.75
CA TYR A 170 11.00 -11.80 -6.35
C TYR A 170 10.67 -10.38 -5.85
N LEU A 171 11.29 -9.93 -4.76
CA LEU A 171 11.00 -8.65 -4.11
C LEU A 171 11.92 -7.54 -4.58
N TYR A 172 12.07 -7.37 -5.89
CA TYR A 172 12.89 -6.31 -6.48
C TYR A 172 12.02 -5.26 -7.14
N THR A 173 12.17 -4.01 -6.72
CA THR A 173 11.62 -2.84 -7.43
C THR A 173 12.71 -2.19 -8.27
N LYS A 174 12.33 -1.49 -9.33
CA LYS A 174 13.30 -0.81 -10.21
C LYS A 174 13.93 0.43 -9.55
N VAL A 175 13.21 1.08 -8.62
CA VAL A 175 13.65 2.28 -7.88
C VAL A 175 13.37 2.15 -6.38
N ARG A 176 14.18 2.82 -5.56
CA ARG A 176 14.00 2.95 -4.11
C ARG A 176 12.78 3.81 -3.81
N GLY A 177 12.07 3.48 -2.73
CA GLY A 177 10.95 4.27 -2.21
C GLY A 177 9.56 3.88 -2.68
N VAL A 178 9.45 2.86 -3.53
CA VAL A 178 8.18 2.19 -3.84
C VAL A 178 8.12 0.83 -3.14
N ASN A 179 6.91 0.36 -2.85
CA ASN A 179 6.66 -0.85 -2.10
C ASN A 179 6.38 -2.06 -3.01
N ALA A 180 6.91 -3.22 -2.62
CA ALA A 180 6.69 -4.51 -3.26
C ALA A 180 5.66 -5.39 -2.51
N ALA A 181 4.81 -4.83 -1.65
CA ALA A 181 3.87 -5.59 -0.81
C ALA A 181 2.89 -6.45 -1.62
N GLY A 182 2.36 -5.95 -2.75
CA GLY A 182 1.51 -6.75 -3.64
C GLY A 182 2.26 -7.96 -4.21
N ARG A 183 3.52 -7.76 -4.58
CA ARG A 183 4.42 -8.83 -5.03
C ARG A 183 4.71 -9.85 -3.94
N LEU A 184 4.97 -9.38 -2.72
CA LEU A 184 5.14 -10.24 -1.54
C LEU A 184 3.91 -11.12 -1.32
N ALA A 185 2.71 -10.55 -1.39
CA ALA A 185 1.47 -11.30 -1.25
C ALA A 185 1.38 -12.41 -2.31
N TYR A 186 1.60 -12.11 -3.60
CA TYR A 186 1.57 -13.11 -4.68
C TYR A 186 2.54 -14.28 -4.46
N VAL A 187 3.77 -14.00 -4.04
CA VAL A 187 4.76 -15.06 -3.81
C VAL A 187 4.38 -15.90 -2.58
N LEU A 188 3.90 -15.28 -1.50
CA LEU A 188 3.49 -16.02 -0.31
C LEU A 188 2.30 -16.95 -0.59
N ILE A 189 1.27 -16.46 -1.29
CA ILE A 189 0.08 -17.27 -1.59
C ILE A 189 0.36 -18.33 -2.67
N ALA A 190 1.28 -18.07 -3.60
CA ALA A 190 1.74 -19.08 -4.55
C ALA A 190 2.39 -20.28 -3.85
N HIS A 191 2.85 -20.14 -2.61
CA HIS A 191 3.49 -21.20 -1.83
C HIS A 191 2.64 -21.71 -0.67
N ARG A 192 1.34 -21.36 -0.60
CA ARG A 192 0.47 -21.77 0.51
C ARG A 192 -0.81 -22.40 0.03
N ASP A 193 -1.18 -23.50 0.66
CA ASP A 193 -2.52 -24.06 0.49
C ASP A 193 -3.57 -23.06 1.01
N PRO A 194 -4.65 -22.77 0.26
CA PRO A 194 -5.62 -21.72 0.62
C PRO A 194 -6.39 -22.00 1.91
N ASN A 195 -6.57 -23.26 2.31
CA ASN A 195 -7.43 -23.62 3.44
C ASN A 195 -6.66 -23.91 4.73
N THR A 196 -5.42 -24.38 4.59
CA THR A 196 -4.57 -24.80 5.71
C THR A 196 -3.40 -23.85 5.92
N PHE A 197 -3.07 -23.02 4.94
CA PHE A 197 -1.86 -22.20 4.87
C PHE A 197 -0.56 -23.00 4.92
N GLN A 198 -0.59 -24.33 4.80
CA GLN A 198 0.62 -25.14 4.76
C GLN A 198 1.54 -24.72 3.61
N TRP A 199 2.83 -24.63 3.90
CA TRP A 199 3.85 -24.17 2.96
C TRP A 199 4.25 -25.28 1.98
N THR A 200 4.40 -24.92 0.70
CA THR A 200 4.96 -25.79 -0.34
C THR A 200 6.30 -25.26 -0.81
N ASN A 201 7.31 -26.13 -0.95
CA ASN A 201 8.64 -25.70 -1.44
C ASN A 201 8.65 -25.28 -2.92
N ARG A 202 7.64 -25.72 -3.68
CA ARG A 202 7.41 -25.31 -5.06
C ARG A 202 6.13 -24.49 -5.12
N PRO A 203 6.07 -23.46 -5.99
CA PRO A 203 4.86 -22.68 -6.13
C PRO A 203 3.73 -23.55 -6.73
N ILE A 204 2.54 -23.45 -6.17
CA ILE A 204 1.29 -24.06 -6.67
C ILE A 204 0.54 -23.14 -7.64
N LEU A 205 0.95 -21.87 -7.74
CA LEU A 205 0.46 -20.89 -8.71
C LEU A 205 1.64 -20.35 -9.52
N GLU A 206 1.41 -20.04 -10.80
CA GLU A 206 2.40 -19.34 -11.61
C GLU A 206 2.58 -17.91 -11.07
N ILE A 207 3.85 -17.56 -10.78
CA ILE A 207 4.24 -16.24 -10.30
C ILE A 207 4.64 -15.42 -11.52
N PRO A 208 3.93 -14.32 -11.86
CA PRO A 208 4.24 -13.49 -13.02
C PRO A 208 5.63 -12.88 -12.90
N ASP A 209 6.32 -12.53 -13.97
CA ASP A 209 7.65 -11.90 -13.83
C ASP A 209 7.58 -10.43 -13.38
N GLU A 210 6.54 -9.71 -13.80
CA GLU A 210 6.37 -8.29 -13.55
C GLU A 210 6.17 -7.96 -12.06
N VAL A 211 6.80 -6.88 -11.60
CA VAL A 211 6.64 -6.33 -10.25
C VAL A 211 5.98 -4.97 -10.36
N VAL A 212 4.68 -4.91 -10.03
CA VAL A 212 3.93 -3.66 -10.07
C VAL A 212 4.24 -2.83 -8.81
N PRO A 213 4.78 -1.60 -8.95
CA PRO A 213 5.05 -0.74 -7.80
C PRO A 213 3.75 -0.25 -7.18
N THR A 214 3.78 -0.11 -5.86
CA THR A 214 2.70 0.55 -5.13
C THR A 214 3.29 1.46 -4.08
N ASP A 215 2.69 2.61 -3.87
CA ASP A 215 2.91 3.39 -2.66
C ASP A 215 2.13 2.77 -1.48
N THR A 216 2.41 3.20 -0.25
CA THR A 216 1.71 2.73 0.95
C THR A 216 0.67 3.76 1.41
N PRO A 217 -0.65 3.47 1.30
CA PRO A 217 -1.68 4.42 1.71
C PRO A 217 -1.58 4.79 3.20
N PRO A 218 -1.83 6.05 3.57
CA PRO A 218 -1.85 6.45 4.96
C PRO A 218 -2.96 5.76 5.76
N TRP A 219 -2.63 5.21 6.93
CA TRP A 219 -3.57 4.43 7.74
C TRP A 219 -4.72 5.25 8.33
N TRP A 220 -4.48 6.52 8.65
CA TRP A 220 -5.51 7.40 9.19
C TRP A 220 -6.70 7.63 8.24
N LEU A 221 -6.54 7.31 6.95
CA LEU A 221 -7.62 7.37 5.97
C LEU A 221 -8.60 6.20 6.09
N LEU A 222 -8.17 5.07 6.67
CA LEU A 222 -8.93 3.81 6.63
C LEU A 222 -10.29 3.92 7.33
N LYS A 223 -10.40 4.75 8.38
CA LYS A 223 -11.65 4.98 9.14
C LYS A 223 -12.80 5.54 8.30
N LYS A 224 -12.49 6.15 7.15
CA LYS A 224 -13.49 6.69 6.22
C LYS A 224 -13.85 5.71 5.10
N LYS A 225 -13.02 4.69 4.87
CA LYS A 225 -13.09 3.85 3.67
C LYS A 225 -13.95 2.61 3.91
N ASN A 226 -14.72 2.25 2.88
CA ASN A 226 -15.49 1.01 2.78
C ASN A 226 -14.69 -0.12 2.10
N ALA A 227 -13.44 0.14 1.72
CA ALA A 227 -12.52 -0.89 1.22
C ALA A 227 -11.05 -0.56 1.36
N MET A 228 -10.25 -1.61 1.37
CA MET A 228 -8.80 -1.53 1.41
C MET A 228 -8.18 -1.42 0.03
N PHE A 229 -6.91 -0.97 0.02
CA PHE A 229 -6.05 -0.82 -1.17
C PHE A 229 -6.46 0.34 -2.10
N TYR A 230 -5.57 0.69 -3.05
CA TYR A 230 -5.76 1.81 -3.98
C TYR A 230 -6.84 1.53 -5.04
N ASN A 231 -6.91 0.29 -5.56
CA ASN A 231 -7.93 -0.17 -6.50
C ASN A 231 -9.26 -0.55 -5.81
N GLY A 232 -9.30 -0.48 -4.48
CA GLY A 232 -10.51 -0.76 -3.71
C GLY A 232 -10.97 -2.21 -3.72
N PHE A 233 -10.19 -3.17 -4.21
CA PHE A 233 -10.69 -4.54 -4.35
C PHE A 233 -10.89 -5.30 -3.03
N GLY A 234 -10.34 -4.83 -1.90
CA GLY A 234 -10.45 -5.52 -0.61
C GLY A 234 -11.76 -5.17 0.10
N ARG A 235 -12.70 -6.12 0.16
CA ARG A 235 -14.06 -5.97 0.73
C ARG A 235 -14.28 -6.90 1.91
N GLY A 236 -15.24 -6.56 2.78
CA GLY A 236 -15.60 -7.38 3.94
C GLY A 236 -14.86 -6.93 5.19
N ASP A 237 -14.40 -7.86 6.01
CA ASP A 237 -13.68 -7.56 7.25
C ASP A 237 -12.23 -7.12 6.99
N PHE A 238 -11.87 -5.91 7.43
CA PHE A 238 -10.52 -5.36 7.24
C PHE A 238 -9.48 -6.09 8.09
N GLY A 239 -9.86 -6.66 9.23
CA GLY A 239 -8.94 -7.44 10.07
C GLY A 239 -8.29 -8.61 9.31
N ARG A 240 -9.04 -9.25 8.42
CA ARG A 240 -8.55 -10.34 7.54
C ARG A 240 -7.44 -9.88 6.59
N PHE A 241 -7.49 -8.64 6.11
CA PHE A 241 -6.44 -8.08 5.25
C PHE A 241 -5.23 -7.60 6.05
N LEU A 242 -5.44 -7.04 7.26
CA LEU A 242 -4.35 -6.61 8.14
C LEU A 242 -3.42 -7.77 8.52
N MET A 243 -3.99 -8.96 8.73
CA MET A 243 -3.21 -10.15 9.02
C MET A 243 -2.55 -10.81 7.80
N ALA A 244 -2.63 -10.25 6.58
CA ALA A 244 -1.95 -10.82 5.42
C ALA A 244 -0.43 -11.00 5.63
N SER A 245 0.18 -10.14 6.47
CA SER A 245 1.58 -10.27 6.90
C SER A 245 1.87 -11.55 7.69
N ASN A 246 0.88 -12.15 8.37
CA ASN A 246 1.01 -13.43 9.06
C ASN A 246 1.46 -14.56 8.12
N LEU A 247 1.06 -14.50 6.85
CA LEU A 247 1.48 -15.45 5.81
C LEU A 247 3.00 -15.51 5.61
N LEU A 248 3.79 -14.56 6.12
CA LEU A 248 5.25 -14.62 6.09
C LEU A 248 5.81 -15.83 6.83
N THR A 249 5.26 -16.18 8.00
CA THR A 249 5.87 -17.22 8.85
C THR A 249 4.86 -18.16 9.50
N VAL A 250 3.58 -18.00 9.20
CA VAL A 250 2.53 -18.87 9.72
C VAL A 250 2.79 -20.33 9.39
N ASN A 251 2.53 -21.20 10.34
CA ASN A 251 2.56 -22.64 10.12
C ASN A 251 1.25 -23.14 9.51
N ASP A 252 0.12 -22.80 10.14
CA ASP A 252 -1.21 -23.19 9.71
C ASP A 252 -2.31 -22.20 10.16
N THR A 253 -3.55 -22.44 9.75
CA THR A 253 -4.69 -21.57 10.08
C THR A 253 -5.06 -21.53 11.56
N SER A 254 -4.58 -22.44 12.40
CA SER A 254 -4.80 -22.36 13.86
C SER A 254 -3.98 -21.25 14.48
N GLU A 255 -2.76 -21.03 13.98
CA GLU A 255 -1.97 -19.85 14.33
C GLU A 255 -2.62 -18.57 13.79
N SER A 256 -3.12 -18.58 12.55
CA SER A 256 -3.86 -17.43 12.01
C SER A 256 -5.10 -17.09 12.82
N ARG A 257 -5.85 -18.07 13.34
CA ARG A 257 -6.99 -17.81 14.23
C ARG A 257 -6.59 -16.99 15.45
N GLN A 258 -5.47 -17.32 16.10
CA GLN A 258 -4.97 -16.56 17.25
C GLN A 258 -4.59 -15.12 16.88
N VAL A 259 -3.98 -14.92 15.71
CA VAL A 259 -3.63 -13.58 15.21
C VAL A 259 -4.89 -12.79 14.86
N ASP A 260 -5.89 -13.43 14.25
CA ASP A 260 -7.16 -12.85 13.86
C ASP A 260 -7.97 -12.33 15.05
N ASP A 261 -7.89 -12.98 16.21
CA ASP A 261 -8.54 -12.55 17.45
C ASP A 261 -8.07 -11.15 17.91
N HIS A 262 -6.84 -10.75 17.53
CA HIS A 262 -6.28 -9.43 17.84
C HIS A 262 -6.49 -8.38 16.74
N MET A 263 -6.94 -8.78 15.55
CA MET A 263 -7.10 -7.84 14.42
C MET A 263 -8.19 -6.77 14.62
N PRO A 264 -9.31 -7.03 15.33
CA PRO A 264 -10.28 -5.98 15.67
C PRO A 264 -9.66 -4.87 16.52
N ASP A 265 -8.83 -5.23 17.49
CA ASP A 265 -8.13 -4.27 18.34
C ASP A 265 -7.14 -3.43 17.51
N LEU A 266 -6.35 -4.08 16.64
CA LEU A 266 -5.44 -3.38 15.73
C LEU A 266 -6.19 -2.43 14.79
N LEU A 267 -7.33 -2.86 14.23
CA LEU A 267 -8.17 -2.02 13.39
C LEU A 267 -8.72 -0.82 14.17
N ALA A 268 -9.16 -1.02 15.42
CA ALA A 268 -9.60 0.06 16.30
C ALA A 268 -8.48 1.07 16.57
N TYR A 269 -7.25 0.60 16.76
CA TYR A 269 -6.09 1.49 16.86
C TYR A 269 -5.87 2.28 15.56
N ILE A 270 -5.88 1.63 14.40
CA ILE A 270 -5.74 2.29 13.09
C ILE A 270 -6.82 3.37 12.91
N TYR A 271 -8.06 3.11 13.31
CA TYR A 271 -9.16 4.08 13.26
C TYR A 271 -8.96 5.28 14.19
N SER A 272 -8.20 5.11 15.27
CA SER A 272 -7.88 6.21 16.20
C SER A 272 -6.78 7.15 15.68
N ILE A 273 -6.01 6.74 14.68
CA ILE A 273 -4.90 7.55 14.14
C ILE A 273 -5.46 8.82 13.48
N THR A 274 -4.81 9.94 13.77
CA THR A 274 -5.03 11.23 13.12
C THR A 274 -3.79 11.64 12.35
N PRO A 275 -3.93 12.29 11.17
CA PRO A 275 -2.79 12.84 10.47
C PRO A 275 -2.07 13.91 11.30
N PRO A 276 -0.76 14.14 11.08
CA PRO A 276 -0.07 15.29 11.63
C PRO A 276 -0.64 16.58 11.02
N LYS A 277 -0.79 17.62 11.84
CA LYS A 277 -1.18 18.95 11.34
C LYS A 277 -0.03 19.57 10.55
N TYR A 278 -0.37 20.35 9.53
CA TYR A 278 0.61 21.16 8.83
C TYR A 278 1.32 22.12 9.82
N PRO A 279 2.66 22.17 9.83
CA PRO A 279 3.40 22.82 10.91
C PRO A 279 3.62 24.33 10.74
N TYR A 280 3.27 24.90 9.58
CA TYR A 280 3.51 26.32 9.28
C TYR A 280 2.20 27.12 9.21
N PRO A 281 2.26 28.45 9.35
CA PRO A 281 1.11 29.31 9.08
C PRO A 281 0.56 29.13 7.66
N VAL A 282 -0.75 29.24 7.52
CA VAL A 282 -1.45 29.27 6.24
C VAL A 282 -2.03 30.66 5.97
N ASN A 283 -2.21 31.00 4.70
CA ASN A 283 -2.91 32.19 4.28
C ASN A 283 -4.43 31.94 4.30
N GLU A 284 -5.11 32.46 5.32
CA GLU A 284 -6.55 32.25 5.52
C GLU A 284 -7.42 32.71 4.34
N GLU A 285 -7.06 33.78 3.64
CA GLU A 285 -7.81 34.24 2.46
C GLU A 285 -7.73 33.20 1.34
N LEU A 286 -6.53 32.67 1.08
CA LEU A 286 -6.32 31.61 0.10
C LEU A 286 -6.97 30.29 0.53
N VAL A 287 -6.99 29.96 1.82
CA VAL A 287 -7.70 28.79 2.35
C VAL A 287 -9.20 28.87 2.02
N GLN A 288 -9.84 30.04 2.24
CA GLN A 288 -11.26 30.21 1.93
C GLN A 288 -11.53 30.13 0.42
N GLN A 289 -10.70 30.78 -0.40
CA GLN A 289 -10.81 30.67 -1.87
C GLN A 289 -10.62 29.23 -2.35
N GLY A 290 -9.61 28.54 -1.80
CA GLY A 290 -9.28 27.15 -2.10
C GLY A 290 -10.40 26.19 -1.73
N LYS A 291 -11.04 26.40 -0.57
CA LYS A 291 -12.17 25.61 -0.11
C LYS A 291 -13.33 25.66 -1.12
N VAL A 292 -13.71 26.84 -1.60
CA VAL A 292 -14.78 27.01 -2.59
C VAL A 292 -14.45 26.27 -3.90
N LEU A 293 -13.21 26.39 -4.36
CA LEU A 293 -12.74 25.70 -5.57
C LEU A 293 -12.74 24.17 -5.39
N PHE A 294 -12.29 23.70 -4.23
CA PHE A 294 -12.25 22.29 -3.86
C PHE A 294 -13.65 21.69 -3.79
N GLU A 295 -14.58 22.36 -3.10
CA GLU A 295 -15.97 21.91 -2.99
C GLU A 295 -16.65 21.83 -4.35
N LYS A 296 -16.34 22.75 -5.27
CA LYS A 296 -16.87 22.76 -6.64
C LYS A 296 -16.30 21.63 -7.51
N SER A 297 -15.02 21.32 -7.38
CA SER A 297 -14.27 20.55 -8.39
C SER A 297 -13.74 19.20 -7.91
N CYS A 298 -13.46 19.04 -6.62
CA CYS A 298 -12.73 17.89 -6.07
C CYS A 298 -13.61 17.02 -5.15
N SER A 299 -14.53 17.66 -4.40
CA SER A 299 -15.30 17.02 -3.33
C SER A 299 -16.18 15.84 -3.78
N LYS A 300 -16.62 15.84 -5.05
CA LYS A 300 -17.44 14.77 -5.64
C LYS A 300 -16.76 13.40 -5.57
N CYS A 301 -15.43 13.36 -5.62
CA CYS A 301 -14.65 12.13 -5.52
C CYS A 301 -13.97 12.00 -4.15
N HIS A 302 -13.42 13.11 -3.63
CA HIS A 302 -12.58 13.11 -2.43
C HIS A 302 -13.34 13.39 -1.11
N GLY A 303 -14.63 13.67 -1.18
CA GLY A 303 -15.43 14.02 -0.01
C GLY A 303 -15.38 15.50 0.37
N THR A 304 -16.11 15.82 1.43
CA THR A 304 -16.20 17.15 2.06
C THR A 304 -15.58 17.09 3.45
N TYR A 305 -15.04 18.21 3.94
CA TYR A 305 -14.26 18.30 5.18
C TYR A 305 -14.82 19.40 6.09
N GLY A 306 -14.54 19.31 7.39
CA GLY A 306 -15.05 20.23 8.41
C GLY A 306 -16.23 19.64 9.20
N GLU A 307 -17.14 20.49 9.68
CA GLU A 307 -18.22 20.07 10.60
C GLU A 307 -19.19 19.04 10.00
N LYS A 308 -19.45 19.12 8.68
CA LYS A 308 -20.35 18.21 7.95
C LYS A 308 -19.57 17.37 6.96
N GLU A 309 -18.53 16.72 7.46
CA GLU A 309 -17.69 15.82 6.68
C GLU A 309 -18.49 14.67 6.07
N SER A 310 -18.14 14.31 4.83
CA SER A 310 -18.65 13.13 4.15
C SER A 310 -17.64 12.60 3.14
N TYR A 311 -17.50 11.28 3.03
CA TYR A 311 -16.63 10.63 2.05
C TYR A 311 -17.44 9.64 1.21
N PRO A 312 -17.48 9.80 -0.14
CA PRO A 312 -18.49 9.13 -0.96
C PRO A 312 -18.18 7.66 -1.25
N ASN A 313 -16.96 7.17 -0.94
CA ASN A 313 -16.55 5.78 -1.14
C ASN A 313 -16.80 5.29 -2.58
N LEU A 314 -16.23 5.99 -3.56
CA LEU A 314 -16.42 5.70 -4.98
C LEU A 314 -15.19 5.00 -5.58
N LEU A 315 -15.44 4.01 -6.43
CA LEU A 315 -14.51 3.51 -7.44
C LEU A 315 -14.62 4.39 -8.68
N ILE A 316 -13.50 4.99 -9.10
CA ILE A 316 -13.40 5.84 -10.28
C ILE A 316 -12.87 4.99 -11.45
N PRO A 317 -13.63 4.81 -12.54
CA PRO A 317 -13.25 3.98 -13.67
C PRO A 317 -12.00 4.47 -14.39
N GLU A 318 -11.25 3.55 -15.01
CA GLU A 318 -10.03 3.82 -15.81
C GLU A 318 -10.27 4.95 -16.81
N ALA A 319 -11.39 4.90 -17.55
CA ALA A 319 -11.72 5.89 -18.57
C ALA A 319 -11.82 7.33 -18.03
N MET A 320 -12.10 7.47 -16.73
CA MET A 320 -12.20 8.75 -16.04
C MET A 320 -10.90 9.15 -15.35
N ILE A 321 -10.33 8.26 -14.51
CA ILE A 321 -9.14 8.59 -13.71
C ILE A 321 -7.86 8.60 -14.55
N LYS A 322 -7.76 7.71 -15.54
CA LYS A 322 -6.66 7.58 -16.51
C LYS A 322 -5.26 7.48 -15.91
N THR A 323 -5.11 7.18 -14.62
CA THR A 323 -3.79 6.93 -14.00
C THR A 323 -3.25 5.58 -14.46
N ASP A 324 -1.97 5.30 -14.17
CA ASP A 324 -1.36 4.03 -14.56
C ASP A 324 -2.27 2.83 -14.24
N SER A 325 -2.49 1.97 -15.23
CA SER A 325 -3.51 0.92 -15.16
C SER A 325 -2.97 -0.43 -14.71
N LEU A 326 -1.65 -0.59 -14.62
CA LEU A 326 -1.04 -1.90 -14.44
C LEU A 326 -1.44 -2.54 -13.10
N LEU A 327 -1.62 -1.74 -12.04
CA LEU A 327 -2.01 -2.25 -10.72
C LEU A 327 -3.35 -2.99 -10.77
N PHE A 328 -4.43 -2.38 -11.28
CA PHE A 328 -5.71 -3.09 -11.36
C PHE A 328 -5.76 -4.10 -12.50
N LYS A 329 -5.13 -3.84 -13.66
CA LYS A 329 -5.10 -4.80 -14.78
C LYS A 329 -4.43 -6.11 -14.38
N SER A 330 -3.42 -6.05 -13.50
CA SER A 330 -2.76 -7.25 -12.99
C SER A 330 -3.71 -8.22 -12.29
N ASN A 331 -4.83 -7.76 -11.72
CA ASN A 331 -5.85 -8.63 -11.11
C ASN A 331 -6.57 -9.49 -12.15
N TYR A 332 -6.77 -8.96 -13.35
CA TYR A 332 -7.45 -9.63 -14.46
C TYR A 332 -6.50 -10.48 -15.29
N SER A 333 -5.24 -10.04 -15.43
CA SER A 333 -4.19 -10.83 -16.07
C SER A 333 -3.74 -12.01 -15.19
N ASN A 334 -3.89 -11.90 -13.87
CA ASN A 334 -3.51 -12.94 -12.91
C ASN A 334 -4.66 -13.33 -11.98
N PRO A 335 -5.80 -13.81 -12.53
CA PRO A 335 -7.00 -14.08 -11.75
C PRO A 335 -6.81 -15.23 -10.75
N GLN A 336 -5.77 -16.05 -10.92
CA GLN A 336 -5.45 -17.16 -10.01
C GLN A 336 -5.22 -16.69 -8.57
N PHE A 337 -4.67 -15.48 -8.36
CA PHE A 337 -4.43 -14.95 -7.02
C PHE A 337 -5.71 -14.44 -6.35
N VAL A 338 -6.58 -13.79 -7.12
CA VAL A 338 -7.92 -13.38 -6.66
C VAL A 338 -8.74 -14.63 -6.32
N ASN A 339 -8.69 -15.65 -7.18
CA ASN A 339 -9.38 -16.92 -6.97
C ASN A 339 -8.84 -17.70 -5.77
N TRP A 340 -7.52 -17.71 -5.56
CA TRP A 340 -6.91 -18.31 -4.37
C TRP A 340 -7.44 -17.63 -3.11
N PHE A 341 -7.40 -16.28 -3.05
CA PHE A 341 -7.88 -15.54 -1.88
C PHE A 341 -9.34 -15.83 -1.62
N ASN A 342 -10.19 -15.76 -2.64
CA ASN A 342 -11.64 -15.94 -2.49
C ASN A 342 -12.06 -17.37 -2.12
N LYS A 343 -11.17 -18.37 -2.29
CA LYS A 343 -11.38 -19.75 -1.85
C LYS A 343 -10.63 -20.10 -0.55
N SER A 344 -9.91 -19.13 0.02
CA SER A 344 -9.04 -19.36 1.17
C SER A 344 -9.77 -19.25 2.49
N TRP A 345 -9.04 -19.54 3.57
CA TRP A 345 -9.46 -19.29 4.93
C TRP A 345 -9.91 -17.83 5.20
N PHE A 346 -9.39 -16.84 4.46
CA PHE A 346 -9.79 -15.43 4.63
C PHE A 346 -11.27 -15.15 4.36
N THR A 347 -11.95 -16.02 3.60
CA THR A 347 -13.37 -15.86 3.23
C THR A 347 -14.32 -16.73 4.06
N GLN A 348 -13.79 -17.40 5.09
CA GLN A 348 -14.55 -18.31 5.96
C GLN A 348 -14.97 -17.64 7.28
N GLY A 349 -15.89 -18.29 8.00
CA GLY A 349 -16.39 -17.83 9.29
C GLY A 349 -17.37 -16.65 9.20
N ASP A 350 -17.64 -16.04 10.35
CA ASP A 350 -18.69 -15.01 10.49
C ASP A 350 -18.28 -13.62 9.99
N HIS A 351 -16.97 -13.42 9.74
CA HIS A 351 -16.38 -12.15 9.31
C HIS A 351 -15.49 -12.37 8.08
N PRO A 352 -16.07 -12.71 6.91
CA PRO A 352 -15.30 -13.00 5.72
C PRO A 352 -14.78 -11.72 5.06
N ALA A 353 -13.58 -11.81 4.50
CA ALA A 353 -13.08 -10.88 3.50
C ALA A 353 -13.24 -11.47 2.10
N ARG A 354 -13.13 -10.62 1.07
CA ARG A 354 -13.08 -11.05 -0.33
C ARG A 354 -12.40 -10.01 -1.19
N LEU A 355 -11.81 -10.46 -2.29
CA LEU A 355 -11.29 -9.60 -3.35
C LEU A 355 -12.33 -9.46 -4.46
N GLU A 356 -12.68 -8.21 -4.78
CA GLU A 356 -13.57 -7.81 -5.87
C GLU A 356 -12.83 -6.84 -6.81
N PRO A 357 -12.15 -7.35 -7.86
CA PRO A 357 -11.46 -6.50 -8.82
C PRO A 357 -12.37 -5.46 -9.48
N PHE A 358 -11.80 -4.28 -9.76
CA PHE A 358 -12.44 -3.21 -10.50
C PHE A 358 -11.42 -2.54 -11.43
N GLU A 359 -11.85 -2.12 -12.62
CA GLU A 359 -11.01 -1.41 -13.60
C GLU A 359 -10.91 0.08 -13.26
N GLY A 360 -10.18 0.39 -12.19
CA GLY A 360 -9.97 1.75 -11.74
C GLY A 360 -9.49 1.85 -10.30
N TYR A 361 -9.71 3.01 -9.69
CA TYR A 361 -9.14 3.36 -8.38
C TYR A 361 -10.12 4.08 -7.47
N ILE A 362 -9.94 3.93 -6.17
CA ILE A 362 -10.58 4.78 -5.18
C ILE A 362 -9.91 6.17 -5.21
N ALA A 363 -10.71 7.23 -5.23
CA ALA A 363 -10.21 8.57 -4.88
C ALA A 363 -10.09 8.65 -3.34
N PRO A 364 -8.88 8.69 -2.75
CA PRO A 364 -8.73 8.60 -1.29
C PRO A 364 -9.24 9.87 -0.59
N PRO A 365 -9.64 9.79 0.70
CA PRO A 365 -9.72 10.99 1.53
C PRO A 365 -8.35 11.69 1.56
N LEU A 366 -8.35 13.00 1.78
CA LEU A 366 -7.17 13.87 1.65
C LEU A 366 -6.68 14.40 3.01
N ASP A 367 -7.15 13.82 4.12
CA ASP A 367 -6.65 14.12 5.46
C ASP A 367 -5.13 13.93 5.52
N GLY A 368 -4.40 14.94 5.97
CA GLY A 368 -2.94 14.92 6.05
C GLY A 368 -2.22 14.79 4.71
N ILE A 369 -2.88 15.08 3.59
CA ILE A 369 -2.30 14.98 2.23
C ILE A 369 -0.98 15.76 2.12
N TRP A 370 -0.79 16.79 2.95
CA TRP A 370 0.41 17.61 2.94
C TRP A 370 1.72 16.85 3.20
N VAL A 371 1.68 15.67 3.85
CA VAL A 371 2.89 14.92 4.24
C VAL A 371 3.04 13.59 3.51
N THR A 372 2.11 13.24 2.62
CA THR A 372 2.03 11.89 2.02
C THR A 372 2.61 11.82 0.62
N ALA A 373 3.58 12.69 0.31
CA ALA A 373 4.32 12.62 -0.94
C ALA A 373 5.26 11.41 -0.95
N PRO A 374 5.57 10.83 -2.12
CA PRO A 374 5.05 11.16 -3.44
C PRO A 374 3.59 10.70 -3.63
N TYR A 375 2.92 11.26 -4.64
CA TYR A 375 1.49 11.07 -4.87
C TYR A 375 1.18 10.06 -5.98
N LEU A 376 -0.12 9.72 -6.08
CA LEU A 376 -0.68 8.62 -6.87
C LEU A 376 -0.34 7.24 -6.30
N HIS A 377 -1.05 6.20 -6.76
CA HIS A 377 -0.96 4.85 -6.19
C HIS A 377 0.43 4.20 -6.32
N ASN A 378 1.30 4.74 -7.17
CA ASN A 378 2.64 4.24 -7.48
C ASN A 378 3.76 5.22 -7.08
N GLY A 379 3.43 6.32 -6.39
CA GLY A 379 4.39 7.32 -5.92
C GLY A 379 5.15 8.02 -7.05
N SER A 380 4.54 8.20 -8.22
CA SER A 380 5.19 8.73 -9.43
C SER A 380 5.30 10.26 -9.47
N VAL A 381 4.49 10.97 -8.71
CA VAL A 381 4.42 12.45 -8.74
C VAL A 381 5.00 13.04 -7.45
N PRO A 382 6.10 13.81 -7.49
CA PRO A 382 6.84 14.18 -6.29
C PRO A 382 6.19 15.27 -5.43
N THR A 383 5.33 16.12 -6.01
CA THR A 383 4.71 17.28 -5.34
C THR A 383 3.22 17.39 -5.63
N LEU A 384 2.46 17.96 -4.69
CA LEU A 384 1.02 18.16 -4.82
C LEU A 384 0.71 19.19 -5.92
N GLU A 385 1.60 20.18 -6.09
CA GLU A 385 1.56 21.10 -7.22
C GLU A 385 1.57 20.35 -8.56
N ALA A 386 2.43 19.34 -8.74
CA ALA A 386 2.49 18.54 -9.96
C ALA A 386 1.32 17.56 -10.10
N VAL A 387 0.62 17.21 -9.02
CA VAL A 387 -0.67 16.49 -9.11
C VAL A 387 -1.72 17.39 -9.75
N LEU A 388 -1.78 18.65 -9.34
CA LEU A 388 -2.75 19.64 -9.83
C LEU A 388 -2.35 20.24 -11.19
N ASN A 389 -1.09 20.16 -11.60
CA ASN A 389 -0.63 20.61 -12.91
C ASN A 389 0.26 19.53 -13.56
N SER A 390 -0.34 18.74 -14.44
CA SER A 390 0.32 17.60 -15.08
C SER A 390 1.54 17.99 -15.92
N LYS A 391 1.61 19.23 -16.39
CA LYS A 391 2.75 19.76 -17.16
C LYS A 391 4.03 19.91 -16.34
N LEU A 392 3.93 19.89 -15.01
CA LEU A 392 5.06 19.99 -14.09
C LEU A 392 5.60 18.61 -13.67
N ARG A 393 4.97 17.51 -14.08
CA ARG A 393 5.37 16.17 -13.67
C ARG A 393 6.67 15.78 -14.37
N PRO A 394 7.76 15.49 -13.62
CA PRO A 394 9.01 15.05 -14.24
C PRO A 394 8.87 13.60 -14.75
N GLN A 395 9.47 13.34 -15.92
CA GLN A 395 9.59 11.98 -16.48
C GLN A 395 10.65 11.16 -15.74
N TYR A 396 11.80 11.79 -15.45
CA TYR A 396 12.89 11.19 -14.69
C TYR A 396 13.25 12.09 -13.52
N TRP A 397 13.16 11.58 -12.30
CA TRP A 397 13.47 12.37 -11.12
C TRP A 397 14.06 11.54 -9.98
N SER A 398 14.86 12.17 -9.13
CA SER A 398 15.37 11.56 -7.90
C SER A 398 15.25 12.52 -6.73
N ARG A 399 15.35 11.99 -5.51
CA ARG A 399 15.52 12.77 -4.28
C ARG A 399 16.68 12.21 -3.45
N ASP A 400 17.16 13.01 -2.51
CA ASP A 400 18.12 12.53 -1.51
C ASP A 400 17.40 11.63 -0.49
N PHE A 401 17.85 10.39 -0.34
CA PHE A 401 17.32 9.44 0.64
C PHE A 401 18.12 9.42 1.95
N GLU A 402 19.32 9.98 1.96
CA GLU A 402 20.19 10.05 3.14
C GLU A 402 19.92 11.35 3.91
N LYS A 403 19.65 12.44 3.20
CA LYS A 403 19.24 13.75 3.75
C LYS A 403 18.01 14.29 3.00
N PRO A 404 16.84 13.68 3.19
CA PRO A 404 15.64 14.08 2.46
C PRO A 404 15.21 15.50 2.85
N GLU A 405 14.91 16.32 1.85
CA GLU A 405 14.37 17.67 2.02
C GLU A 405 12.92 17.76 1.52
N TYR A 406 12.08 18.47 2.26
CA TYR A 406 10.67 18.69 1.93
C TYR A 406 10.45 20.11 1.41
N ASP A 407 9.64 20.25 0.37
CA ASP A 407 9.16 21.51 -0.18
C ASP A 407 7.76 21.78 0.38
N TYR A 408 7.66 22.77 1.28
CA TYR A 408 6.40 23.16 1.92
C TYR A 408 5.58 24.17 1.11
N GLU A 409 6.13 24.71 0.02
CA GLU A 409 5.40 25.56 -0.92
C GLU A 409 4.67 24.69 -1.95
N LYS A 410 5.38 23.74 -2.56
CA LYS A 410 4.83 22.79 -3.55
C LYS A 410 4.21 21.54 -2.95
N ILE A 411 4.45 21.33 -1.65
CA ILE A 411 3.94 20.22 -0.84
C ILE A 411 4.41 18.88 -1.40
N GLY A 412 5.66 18.53 -1.10
CA GLY A 412 6.26 17.27 -1.52
C GLY A 412 7.76 17.18 -1.28
N TRP A 413 8.40 16.18 -1.87
CA TRP A 413 9.86 16.06 -1.78
C TRP A 413 10.55 17.06 -2.70
N LYS A 414 11.64 17.68 -2.26
CA LYS A 414 12.58 18.30 -3.20
C LYS A 414 13.20 17.20 -4.07
N PHE A 415 13.32 17.48 -5.36
CA PHE A 415 13.80 16.52 -6.33
C PHE A 415 14.69 17.18 -7.39
N SER A 416 15.50 16.35 -8.05
CA SER A 416 16.28 16.72 -9.23
C SER A 416 15.69 16.03 -10.45
N ILE A 417 15.61 16.75 -11.57
CA ILE A 417 15.20 16.21 -12.87
C ILE A 417 16.44 15.69 -13.58
N HIS A 418 16.28 14.58 -14.30
CA HIS A 418 17.35 13.94 -15.08
C HIS A 418 16.98 13.84 -16.56
N GLU A 419 17.98 13.73 -17.43
CA GLU A 419 17.79 13.49 -18.87
C GLU A 419 17.52 12.02 -19.20
N ASN A 420 17.90 11.10 -18.31
CA ASN A 420 17.66 9.67 -18.43
C ASN A 420 17.19 9.07 -17.09
N GLY A 421 16.58 7.90 -17.16
CA GLY A 421 16.00 7.19 -16.02
C GLY A 421 16.83 6.00 -15.54
N ASP A 422 18.16 6.09 -15.60
CA ASP A 422 19.05 5.00 -15.23
C ASP A 422 19.33 4.93 -13.72
N GLY A 423 19.59 3.72 -13.23
CA GLY A 423 19.92 3.46 -11.83
C GLY A 423 18.73 3.17 -10.93
N THR A 424 19.00 2.99 -9.63
CA THR A 424 18.00 2.53 -8.64
C THR A 424 17.46 3.66 -7.75
N THR A 425 17.91 4.88 -7.98
CA THR A 425 17.51 6.09 -7.23
C THR A 425 16.78 7.11 -8.11
N VAL A 426 16.76 6.90 -9.43
CA VAL A 426 16.01 7.72 -10.38
C VAL A 426 14.69 7.01 -10.69
N TYR A 427 13.59 7.66 -10.39
CA TYR A 427 12.25 7.22 -10.76
C TYR A 427 12.07 7.45 -12.26
N ASN A 428 11.73 6.40 -12.99
CA ASN A 428 11.53 6.43 -14.43
C ASN A 428 10.08 6.07 -14.78
N THR A 429 9.34 7.03 -15.33
CA THR A 429 7.90 6.87 -15.59
C THR A 429 7.58 6.09 -16.86
N ASP A 430 8.59 5.70 -17.65
CA ASP A 430 8.41 4.88 -18.85
C ASP A 430 8.35 3.38 -18.52
N TRP A 431 8.72 3.00 -17.30
CA TRP A 431 8.60 1.61 -16.86
C TRP A 431 7.13 1.22 -16.66
N PRO A 432 6.74 -0.03 -16.99
CA PRO A 432 5.39 -0.53 -16.74
C PRO A 432 4.99 -0.38 -15.26
N GLY A 433 3.86 0.26 -14.98
CA GLY A 433 3.37 0.49 -13.62
C GLY A 433 3.90 1.75 -12.94
N TYR A 434 4.92 2.40 -13.51
CA TYR A 434 5.54 3.61 -12.98
C TYR A 434 5.03 4.90 -13.64
N GLY A 435 3.99 4.83 -14.48
CA GLY A 435 3.47 5.99 -15.18
C GLY A 435 2.99 7.10 -14.24
N ASN A 436 3.30 8.36 -14.60
CA ASN A 436 2.85 9.57 -13.90
C ASN A 436 1.65 10.26 -14.58
N TYR A 437 0.96 9.57 -15.49
CA TYR A 437 -0.17 10.07 -16.26
C TYR A 437 -1.49 9.96 -15.47
N GLY A 438 -2.57 10.53 -16.01
CA GLY A 438 -3.90 10.54 -15.38
C GLY A 438 -4.14 11.65 -14.36
N HIS A 439 -5.35 11.66 -13.79
CA HIS A 439 -5.80 12.67 -12.84
C HIS A 439 -5.56 14.12 -13.34
N TYR A 440 -6.04 14.42 -14.55
CA TYR A 440 -5.84 15.71 -15.23
C TYR A 440 -6.80 16.82 -14.79
N PHE A 441 -7.61 16.58 -13.76
CA PHE A 441 -8.70 17.48 -13.36
C PHE A 441 -8.20 18.87 -12.94
N GLY A 442 -7.02 18.95 -12.33
CA GLY A 442 -6.38 20.20 -11.92
C GLY A 442 -5.85 21.06 -13.07
N ASP A 443 -5.63 20.49 -14.26
CA ASP A 443 -5.05 21.21 -15.41
C ASP A 443 -5.96 22.34 -15.93
N LYS A 444 -7.25 22.29 -15.56
CA LYS A 444 -8.24 23.33 -15.88
C LYS A 444 -8.15 24.55 -14.97
N LEU A 445 -7.51 24.41 -13.80
CA LEU A 445 -7.32 25.50 -12.87
C LEU A 445 -6.21 26.42 -13.38
N THR A 446 -6.35 27.71 -13.12
CA THR A 446 -5.28 28.71 -13.25
C THR A 446 -4.21 28.52 -12.17
N ASP A 447 -3.05 29.15 -12.33
CA ASP A 447 -1.98 29.07 -11.34
C ASP A 447 -2.40 29.61 -9.96
N ALA A 448 -3.20 30.69 -9.94
CA ALA A 448 -3.73 31.26 -8.70
C ALA A 448 -4.75 30.32 -8.02
N GLU A 449 -5.66 29.72 -8.79
CA GLU A 449 -6.62 28.74 -8.27
C GLU A 449 -5.91 27.49 -7.70
N ARG A 450 -4.85 27.00 -8.36
CA ARG A 450 -4.06 25.88 -7.83
C ARG A 450 -3.40 26.22 -6.50
N LYS A 451 -2.80 27.42 -6.38
CA LYS A 451 -2.22 27.89 -5.12
C LYS A 451 -3.25 27.96 -4.00
N ALA A 452 -4.44 28.51 -4.28
CA ALA A 452 -5.53 28.55 -3.31
C ALA A 452 -5.96 27.14 -2.87
N VAL A 453 -6.14 26.21 -3.82
CA VAL A 453 -6.49 24.81 -3.50
C VAL A 453 -5.39 24.13 -2.66
N ILE A 454 -4.11 24.30 -3.00
CA ILE A 454 -3.01 23.77 -2.19
C ILE A 454 -3.04 24.35 -0.78
N GLU A 455 -3.29 25.65 -0.64
CA GLU A 455 -3.37 26.28 0.68
C GLU A 455 -4.50 25.69 1.53
N TYR A 456 -5.67 25.43 0.93
CA TYR A 456 -6.75 24.70 1.59
C TYR A 456 -6.35 23.26 1.95
N LEU A 457 -5.68 22.53 1.04
CA LEU A 457 -5.24 21.16 1.29
C LEU A 457 -4.21 21.05 2.43
N LYS A 458 -3.44 22.10 2.72
CA LYS A 458 -2.57 22.15 3.92
C LYS A 458 -3.37 22.10 5.23
N THR A 459 -4.66 22.47 5.22
CA THR A 459 -5.52 22.50 6.41
C THR A 459 -6.23 21.18 6.69
N LEU A 460 -6.16 20.22 5.75
CA LEU A 460 -6.73 18.87 5.86
C LEU A 460 -5.71 17.89 6.44
#